data_AF-A0A1F8EDL1-F1
#
_entry.id   AF-A0A1F8EDL1-F1
#
_cell.length_a   1.000
_cell.length_b   1.000
_cell.length_c   1.000
_cell.angle_alpha   90.00
_cell.angle_beta   90.00
_cell.angle_gamma   90.00
#
_symmetry.space_group_name_H-M   'P 1'
#
loop_
_entity.id
_entity.type
_entity.pdbx_description
1 polymer ?
#
loop_
_entity_poly.entity_id
_entity_poly.type
_entity_poly.pdbx_seq_one_letter_code
_entity_poly.pdbx_strand_id
1 'polypeptide(L)'
;MNVDELKKLVKHSTAVLVLDNGEPSFAILSYEMYKDLILGGKEKEIKINHAVTNGISHSEDRSMPAKPALPENELEILERINKDILALKSEIEKEEKMITVD
;
A
#
# COMPACT_ATOMS: atom_id res chain seq x y z
N MET A 1 -2.55 -34.11 -8.51
CA MET A 1 -3.20 -32.79 -8.55
C MET A 1 -3.84 -32.61 -9.92
N ASN A 2 -5.16 -32.33 -10.00
CA ASN A 2 -5.86 -32.19 -11.27
C ASN A 2 -5.67 -30.76 -11.82
N VAL A 3 -4.97 -30.64 -12.96
CA VAL A 3 -4.59 -29.34 -13.54
C VAL A 3 -5.81 -28.59 -14.07
N ASP A 4 -6.86 -29.28 -14.51
CA ASP A 4 -8.04 -28.64 -15.08
C ASP A 4 -8.94 -27.98 -14.02
N GLU A 5 -9.04 -28.60 -12.84
CA GLU A 5 -9.72 -27.99 -11.68
C GLU A 5 -8.96 -26.77 -11.17
N LEU A 6 -7.63 -26.87 -11.12
CA LEU A 6 -6.79 -25.73 -10.75
C LEU A 6 -6.98 -24.55 -11.71
N LYS A 7 -6.98 -24.82 -13.03
CA LYS A 7 -7.24 -23.79 -14.05
C LYS A 7 -8.62 -23.13 -13.87
N LYS A 8 -9.64 -23.90 -13.45
CA LYS A 8 -10.97 -23.34 -13.17
C LYS A 8 -10.97 -22.44 -11.94
N LEU A 9 -10.27 -22.82 -10.86
CA LEU A 9 -10.13 -21.96 -9.68
C LEU A 9 -9.39 -20.66 -10.01
N VAL A 10 -8.24 -20.77 -10.68
CA VAL A 10 -7.39 -19.61 -11.03
C VAL A 10 -8.11 -18.66 -12.00
N LYS A 11 -9.01 -19.15 -12.87
CA LYS A 11 -9.79 -18.28 -13.76
C LYS A 11 -10.73 -17.33 -13.04
N HIS A 12 -11.23 -17.70 -11.85
CA HIS A 12 -12.20 -16.92 -11.10
C HIS A 12 -11.62 -16.30 -9.82
N SER A 13 -10.36 -16.61 -9.48
CA SER A 13 -9.72 -16.16 -8.25
C SER A 13 -8.43 -15.42 -8.56
N THR A 14 -8.22 -14.30 -7.88
CA THR A 14 -7.03 -13.45 -8.03
C THR A 14 -5.74 -14.19 -7.66
N ALA A 15 -5.78 -14.99 -6.60
CA ALA A 15 -4.69 -15.85 -6.15
C ALA A 15 -5.25 -17.13 -5.54
N VAL A 16 -4.50 -18.23 -5.62
CA VAL A 16 -4.84 -19.49 -4.95
C VAL A 16 -3.70 -19.88 -4.02
N LEU A 17 -3.99 -20.06 -2.73
CA LEU A 17 -3.03 -20.57 -1.75
C LEU A 17 -3.26 -22.06 -1.56
N VAL A 18 -2.24 -22.87 -1.81
CA VAL A 18 -2.28 -24.32 -1.57
C VAL A 18 -1.67 -24.61 -0.21
N LEU A 19 -2.46 -25.27 0.64
CA LEU A 19 -2.05 -25.72 1.96
C LEU A 19 -1.73 -27.21 1.92
N ASP A 20 -0.68 -27.63 2.62
CA ASP A 20 -0.39 -29.03 2.92
C ASP A 20 -0.45 -29.21 4.45
N ASN A 21 -1.30 -30.12 4.92
CA ASN A 21 -1.56 -30.34 6.35
C ASN A 21 -1.92 -29.08 7.16
N GLY A 22 -2.55 -28.09 6.51
CA GLY A 22 -2.92 -26.83 7.15
C GLY A 22 -1.81 -25.76 7.12
N GLU A 23 -0.62 -26.08 6.62
CA GLU A 23 0.47 -25.14 6.44
C GLU A 23 0.57 -24.64 4.99
N PRO A 24 0.89 -23.36 4.77
CA PRO A 24 1.13 -22.83 3.43
C PRO A 24 2.26 -23.56 2.71
N SER A 25 1.95 -24.19 1.58
CA SER A 25 2.94 -24.87 0.75
C SER A 25 3.40 -23.99 -0.41
N PHE A 26 2.48 -23.57 -1.29
CA PHE A 26 2.78 -22.66 -2.39
C PHE A 26 1.58 -21.82 -2.81
N ALA A 27 1.85 -20.62 -3.32
CA ALA A 27 0.86 -19.71 -3.87
C ALA A 27 0.93 -19.73 -5.40
N ILE A 28 -0.24 -19.74 -6.04
CA ILE A 28 -0.38 -19.68 -7.48
C ILE A 28 -0.95 -18.32 -7.84
N LEU A 29 -0.20 -17.58 -8.65
CA LEU A 29 -0.52 -16.24 -9.10
C LEU A 29 -0.57 -16.22 -10.62
N SER A 30 -1.33 -15.28 -11.19
CA SER A 30 -1.20 -15.00 -12.62
C SER A 30 0.17 -14.39 -12.91
N TYR A 31 0.66 -14.59 -14.12
CA TYR A 31 1.96 -14.07 -14.52
C TYR A 31 2.06 -12.55 -14.42
N GLU A 32 1.00 -11.82 -14.81
CA GLU A 32 0.95 -10.36 -14.68
C GLU A 32 1.05 -9.91 -13.22
N MET A 33 0.41 -10.63 -12.31
CA MET A 33 0.43 -10.28 -10.89
C MET A 33 1.78 -10.61 -10.24
N TYR A 34 2.39 -11.73 -10.62
CA TYR A 34 3.78 -12.04 -10.24
C TYR A 34 4.75 -10.97 -10.76
N LYS A 35 4.60 -10.57 -12.02
CA LYS A 35 5.40 -9.53 -12.64
C LYS A 35 5.25 -8.19 -11.92
N ASP A 36 4.03 -7.77 -11.61
CA ASP A 36 3.78 -6.55 -10.85
C ASP A 36 4.38 -6.60 -9.44
N LEU A 37 4.32 -7.75 -8.76
CA LEU A 37 4.90 -7.92 -7.41
C LEU A 37 6.44 -7.90 -7.41
N ILE A 38 7.07 -8.59 -8.36
CA ILE A 38 8.53 -8.80 -8.36
C ILE A 38 9.27 -7.69 -9.10
N LEU A 39 8.72 -7.20 -10.20
CA LEU A 39 9.38 -6.21 -11.05
C LEU A 39 8.92 -4.78 -10.72
N GLY A 40 8.15 -4.60 -9.64
CA GLY A 40 7.64 -3.30 -9.23
C GLY A 40 6.74 -2.74 -10.33
N GLY A 41 5.57 -3.36 -10.51
CA GLY A 41 4.51 -2.81 -11.32
C GLY A 41 4.25 -1.39 -10.84
N LYS A 42 4.54 -0.41 -11.71
CA LYS A 42 4.42 1.03 -11.49
C LYS A 42 3.31 1.30 -10.49
N GLU A 43 3.66 1.85 -9.33
CA GLU A 43 2.73 2.29 -8.29
C GLU A 43 1.49 2.84 -8.98
N LYS A 44 0.40 2.06 -8.99
CA LYS A 44 -0.86 2.56 -9.53
C LYS A 44 -1.30 3.59 -8.52
N GLU A 45 -1.01 4.84 -8.83
CA GLU A 45 -1.56 6.01 -8.17
C GLU A 45 -3.08 5.80 -8.10
N ILE A 46 -3.56 5.39 -6.93
CA ILE A 46 -4.98 5.20 -6.69
C ILE A 46 -5.54 6.62 -6.69
N LYS A 47 -6.07 7.05 -7.84
CA LYS A 47 -6.90 8.25 -7.92
C LYS A 47 -8.18 7.95 -7.15
N ILE A 48 -8.15 8.25 -5.85
CA ILE A 48 -9.34 8.31 -5.01
C ILE A 48 -10.16 9.48 -5.54
N ASN A 49 -11.05 9.19 -6.50
CA ASN A 49 -12.10 10.11 -6.84
C ASN A 49 -13.02 10.18 -5.62
N HIS A 50 -12.77 11.13 -4.72
CA HIS A 50 -13.78 11.57 -3.77
C HIS A 50 -14.93 12.17 -4.59
N ALA A 51 -15.87 11.32 -5.00
CA ALA A 51 -17.18 11.75 -5.41
C ALA A 51 -17.82 12.36 -4.16
N VAL A 52 -17.58 13.65 -3.96
CA VAL A 52 -18.39 14.49 -3.08
C VAL A 52 -19.79 14.43 -3.67
N THR A 53 -20.62 13.54 -3.12
CA THR A 53 -22.06 13.53 -3.36
C THR A 53 -22.68 14.70 -2.63
N ASN A 54 -22.33 15.92 -3.00
CA ASN A 54 -23.12 17.09 -2.66
C ASN A 54 -23.85 17.53 -3.92
N GLY A 55 -25.17 17.51 -3.82
CA GLY A 55 -26.07 17.73 -4.92
C GLY A 55 -25.85 19.06 -5.64
N ILE A 56 -26.32 19.03 -6.89
CA ILE A 56 -26.91 20.16 -7.60
C ILE A 56 -25.94 21.27 -8.04
N SER A 57 -25.80 21.32 -9.37
CA SER A 57 -25.67 22.50 -10.24
C SER A 57 -24.28 23.01 -10.64
N HIS A 58 -24.04 22.81 -11.94
CA HIS A 58 -23.65 23.78 -12.97
C HIS A 58 -22.36 24.62 -12.86
N SER A 59 -21.72 24.63 -14.04
CA SER A 59 -21.00 25.71 -14.74
C SER A 59 -19.47 25.66 -14.74
N GLU A 60 -18.97 25.78 -15.97
CA GLU A 60 -17.59 25.97 -16.40
C GLU A 60 -16.95 27.15 -15.67
N ASP A 61 -15.66 27.07 -15.29
CA ASP A 61 -14.60 27.99 -15.72
C ASP A 61 -13.25 27.61 -15.07
N ARG A 62 -12.18 27.99 -15.77
CA ARG A 62 -10.75 27.92 -15.48
C ARG A 62 -10.38 28.33 -14.05
N SER A 63 -9.54 27.54 -13.39
CA SER A 63 -8.51 28.08 -12.50
C SER A 63 -7.47 27.01 -12.11
N MET A 64 -6.26 27.50 -11.84
CA MET A 64 -4.98 26.83 -11.59
C MET A 64 -5.02 25.63 -10.63
N PRO A 65 -4.03 24.71 -10.65
CA PRO A 65 -3.95 23.67 -9.63
C PRO A 65 -3.53 24.35 -8.32
N ALA A 66 -4.51 24.71 -7.51
CA ALA A 66 -4.28 24.96 -6.10
C ALA A 66 -3.68 23.68 -5.52
N LYS A 67 -2.48 23.79 -4.92
CA LYS A 67 -1.95 22.72 -4.08
C LYS A 67 -3.09 22.26 -3.15
N PRO A 68 -3.45 20.97 -3.12
CA PRO A 68 -4.41 20.51 -2.12
C PRO A 68 -3.78 20.82 -0.76
N ALA A 69 -4.35 21.79 -0.05
CA ALA A 69 -4.03 22.01 1.34
C ALA A 69 -4.47 20.74 2.05
N LEU A 70 -3.50 19.97 2.56
CA LEU A 70 -3.80 18.80 3.38
C LEU A 70 -4.70 19.27 4.54
N PRO A 71 -5.77 18.55 4.86
CA PRO A 71 -6.63 18.90 5.99
C PRO A 71 -5.77 18.99 7.26
N GLU A 72 -6.06 19.96 8.14
CA GLU A 72 -5.25 20.25 9.33
C GLU A 72 -4.97 19.01 10.20
N ASN A 73 -5.93 18.07 10.23
CA ASN A 73 -5.80 16.78 10.90
C ASN A 73 -4.68 15.89 10.32
N GLU A 74 -4.51 15.87 8.99
CA GLU A 74 -3.42 15.11 8.36
C GLU A 74 -2.05 15.75 8.63
N LEU A 75 -1.99 17.08 8.70
CA LEU A 75 -0.76 17.81 9.07
C LEU A 75 -0.34 17.50 10.51
N GLU A 76 -1.27 17.47 11.45
CA GLU A 76 -0.98 17.10 12.85
C GLU A 76 -0.44 15.66 12.96
N ILE A 77 -1.05 14.72 12.23
CA ILE A 77 -0.59 13.32 12.19
C ILE A 77 0.82 13.24 11.60
N LEU A 78 1.11 13.96 10.51
CA LEU A 78 2.44 14.03 9.89
C LEU A 78 3.48 14.61 10.85
N GLU A 79 3.15 15.67 11.58
CA GLU A 79 4.04 16.25 12.59
C GLU A 79 4.32 15.28 13.74
N ARG A 80 3.29 14.56 14.20
CA ARG A 80 3.44 13.54 15.24
C ARG A 80 4.34 12.40 14.78
N ILE A 81 4.12 11.86 13.59
CA ILE A 81 4.96 10.80 13.01
C ILE A 81 6.41 11.27 12.91
N ASN A 82 6.65 12.50 12.46
CA ASN A 82 8.01 13.04 12.35
C ASN A 82 8.70 13.15 13.73
N LYS A 83 7.96 13.55 14.77
CA LYS A 83 8.50 13.57 16.14
C LYS A 83 8.84 12.16 16.64
N ASP A 84 7.97 11.20 16.41
CA ASP A 84 8.18 9.81 16.83
C ASP A 84 9.39 9.20 16.12
N ILE A 85 9.56 9.46 14.81
CA ILE A 85 10.75 9.04 14.05
C ILE A 85 12.04 9.63 14.64
N LEU A 86 12.03 10.91 15.01
CA LEU A 86 13.21 11.56 15.59
C LEU A 86 13.55 11.00 16.98
N ALA A 87 12.54 10.71 17.80
CA ALA A 87 12.73 10.08 19.09
C ALA A 87 13.35 8.69 18.96
N LEU A 88 12.81 7.84 18.08
CA LEU A 88 13.34 6.51 17.81
C LEU A 88 14.77 6.54 17.27
N LYS A 89 15.10 7.48 16.38
CA LYS A 89 16.48 7.64 15.88
C LYS A 89 17.47 7.94 17.01
N SER A 90 17.08 8.81 17.94
CA SER A 90 17.91 9.16 19.11
C SER A 90 18.11 7.97 20.04
N GLU A 91 17.05 7.19 20.27
CA GLU A 91 17.10 5.97 21.08
C GLU A 91 18.02 4.91 20.46
N ILE A 92 17.89 4.66 19.15
CA ILE A 92 18.77 3.75 18.40
C ILE A 92 20.23 4.23 18.45
N GLU A 93 20.52 5.50 18.19
CA GLU A 93 21.90 6.02 18.24
C GLU A 93 22.52 5.86 19.64
N LYS A 94 21.71 6.01 20.69
CA LYS A 94 22.13 5.82 22.07
C LYS A 94 22.42 4.35 22.37
N GLU A 95 21.59 3.43 21.90
CA GLU A 95 21.81 1.98 22.04
C GLU A 95 23.06 1.53 21.27
N GLU A 96 23.24 1.97 20.02
CA GLU A 96 24.43 1.65 19.21
C GLU A 96 25.73 2.15 19.86
N LYS A 97 25.72 3.32 20.49
CA LYS A 97 26.88 3.83 21.25
C LYS A 97 27.18 3.02 22.51
N MET A 98 26.19 2.39 23.13
CA MET A 98 26.43 1.51 24.28
C MET A 98 26.95 0.14 23.86
N ILE A 99 26.53 -0.36 22.70
CA ILE A 99 26.94 -1.67 22.16
C ILE A 99 28.35 -1.63 21.56
N THR A 100 28.83 -0.47 21.11
CA THR A 100 30.18 -0.31 20.53
C THR A 100 31.31 -0.14 21.57
N VAL A 101 30.99 -0.20 22.87
CA VAL A 101 31.99 -0.20 23.96
C VAL A 101 32.11 -1.63 24.53
N ASP A 102 32.62 -2.55 23.70
CA ASP A 102 33.22 -3.85 24.10
C ASP A 102 34.31 -4.22 23.08
#